data_AF-A0A9Q2LB17-F1
#
_entry.id   AF-A0A9Q2LB17-F1
#
_cell.length_a   1.000
_cell.length_b   1.000
_cell.length_c   1.000
_cell.angle_alpha   90.00
_cell.angle_beta   90.00
_cell.angle_gamma   90.00
#
_symmetry.space_group_name_H-M   'P 1'
#
loop_
_entity.id
_entity.type
_entity.pdbx_description
1 polymer ?
#
loop_
_entity_poly.entity_id
_entity_poly.type
_entity_poly.pdbx_seq_one_letter_code
_entity_poly.pdbx_strand_id
1 'polypeptide(L)'
;MSDEQQVTRDNVFDYAIAAVNEVGDADLLKFQEPEYNGSEWTINANNKSGAGANTIVVKDDGTVQIWNGPKTSMDHETKIEL
;
A
#
# COMPACT_ATOMS: atom_id res chain seq x y z
N MET A 1 17.40 4.58 -18.90
CA MET A 1 15.93 4.64 -18.95
C MET A 1 15.54 5.52 -17.79
N SER A 2 14.78 6.59 -18.00
CA SER A 2 14.12 7.24 -16.88
C SER A 2 13.14 6.20 -16.34
N ASP A 3 13.31 5.73 -15.11
CA ASP A 3 12.27 4.99 -14.42
C ASP A 3 11.08 5.95 -14.33
N GLU A 4 10.18 5.84 -15.30
CA GLU A 4 8.98 6.65 -15.35
C GLU A 4 8.20 6.29 -14.09
N GLN A 5 7.92 7.29 -13.25
CA GLN A 5 7.23 7.08 -12.00
C GLN A 5 5.84 6.51 -12.30
N GLN A 6 5.68 5.20 -12.12
CA GLN A 6 4.45 4.47 -12.47
C GLN A 6 3.34 4.78 -11.48
N VAL A 7 3.74 5.00 -10.22
CA VAL A 7 2.83 5.26 -9.10
C VAL A 7 2.70 6.74 -8.85
N THR A 8 1.48 7.24 -8.97
CA THR A 8 1.08 8.62 -8.75
C THR A 8 0.00 8.69 -7.68
N ARG A 9 -0.34 9.90 -7.24
CA ARG A 9 -1.45 10.12 -6.30
C ARG A 9 -2.78 9.54 -6.80
N ASP A 10 -2.98 9.52 -8.11
CA ASP A 10 -4.24 9.13 -8.73
C ASP A 10 -4.44 7.62 -8.77
N ASN A 11 -3.35 6.83 -8.83
CA ASN A 11 -3.41 5.37 -8.96
C ASN A 11 -2.84 4.60 -7.75
N VAL A 12 -2.22 5.27 -6.76
CA VAL A 12 -1.60 4.61 -5.60
C VAL A 12 -2.54 3.67 -4.84
N PHE A 13 -3.83 3.99 -4.79
CA PHE A 13 -4.83 3.12 -4.18
C PHE A 13 -5.06 1.82 -4.96
N ASP A 14 -4.97 1.86 -6.29
CA ASP A 14 -5.15 0.66 -7.12
C ASP A 14 -4.04 -0.36 -6.84
N TYR A 15 -2.79 0.11 -6.71
CA TYR A 15 -1.65 -0.72 -6.31
C TYR A 15 -1.85 -1.32 -4.91
N ALA A 16 -2.27 -0.50 -3.94
CA ALA A 16 -2.51 -0.95 -2.58
C ALA A 16 -3.64 -2.00 -2.50
N ILE A 17 -4.75 -1.77 -3.21
CA ILE A 17 -5.90 -2.69 -3.26
C ILE A 17 -5.51 -4.01 -3.93
N ALA A 18 -4.80 -3.96 -5.05
CA ALA A 18 -4.33 -5.15 -5.75
C ALA A 18 -3.48 -6.03 -4.84
N ALA A 19 -2.46 -5.44 -4.19
CA ALA A 19 -1.57 -6.18 -3.29
C ALA A 19 -2.30 -6.75 -2.06
N VAL A 20 -3.24 -6.01 -1.46
CA VAL A 20 -4.03 -6.54 -0.32
C VAL A 20 -4.90 -7.70 -0.77
N ASN A 21 -5.50 -7.64 -1.95
CA ASN A 21 -6.34 -8.72 -2.48
C ASN A 21 -5.57 -10.00 -2.85
N GLU A 22 -4.24 -9.95 -2.97
CA GLU A 22 -3.42 -11.17 -3.14
C GLU A 22 -3.35 -12.01 -1.85
N VAL A 23 -3.44 -11.37 -0.67
CA VAL A 23 -3.24 -12.02 0.63
C VAL A 23 -4.45 -11.92 1.57
N GLY A 24 -5.48 -11.16 1.18
CA GLY A 24 -6.65 -10.87 2.00
C GLY A 24 -7.77 -10.20 1.22
N ASP A 25 -8.58 -9.41 1.91
CA ASP A 25 -9.72 -8.68 1.31
C ASP A 25 -9.60 -7.19 1.64
N ALA A 26 -9.29 -6.39 0.62
CA ALA A 26 -9.14 -4.94 0.73
C ALA A 26 -10.43 -4.24 1.17
N ASP A 27 -11.60 -4.84 0.88
CA ASP A 27 -12.89 -4.30 1.30
C ASP A 27 -13.10 -4.41 2.81
N LEU A 28 -12.26 -5.14 3.55
CA LEU A 28 -12.28 -5.17 5.00
C LEU A 28 -11.45 -4.05 5.64
N LEU A 29 -10.72 -3.26 4.86
CA LEU A 29 -9.87 -2.18 5.33
C LEU A 29 -10.51 -0.80 5.14
N LYS A 30 -10.20 0.12 6.06
CA LYS A 30 -10.40 1.56 5.89
C LYS A 30 -9.05 2.19 5.62
N PHE A 31 -8.78 2.49 4.36
CA PHE A 31 -7.57 3.21 3.98
C PHE A 31 -7.68 4.69 4.36
N GLN A 32 -6.58 5.24 4.84
CA GLN A 32 -6.40 6.67 5.09
C GLN A 32 -5.80 7.34 3.85
N GLU A 33 -5.72 8.66 3.87
CA GLU A 33 -5.15 9.44 2.77
C GLU A 33 -3.66 9.08 2.54
N PRO A 34 -3.20 8.92 1.29
CA PRO A 34 -1.83 8.56 1.00
C PRO A 34 -0.90 9.76 1.20
N GLU A 35 0.24 9.51 1.83
CA GLU A 35 1.31 10.51 2.03
C GLU A 35 2.54 10.12 1.20
N TYR A 36 3.09 11.08 0.46
CA TYR A 36 4.31 10.89 -0.33
C TYR A 36 5.50 11.61 0.32
N ASN A 37 6.62 10.90 0.46
CA ASN A 37 7.83 11.46 1.09
C ASN A 37 8.94 11.84 0.10
N GLY A 38 8.70 11.71 -1.21
CA GLY A 38 9.71 11.95 -2.25
C GLY A 38 10.27 10.68 -2.89
N SER A 39 9.98 9.50 -2.35
CA SER A 39 10.41 8.20 -2.91
C SER A 39 9.37 7.08 -2.81
N GLU A 40 8.43 7.18 -1.87
CA GLU A 40 7.39 6.18 -1.68
C GLU A 40 6.11 6.82 -1.14
N TRP A 41 5.01 6.17 -1.43
CA TRP A 41 3.70 6.46 -0.86
C TRP A 41 3.46 5.58 0.36
N THR A 42 2.96 6.17 1.43
CA THR A 42 2.53 5.46 2.64
C THR A 42 1.03 5.63 2.82
N ILE A 43 0.32 4.51 3.00
CA ILE A 43 -1.12 4.46 3.26
C ILE A 43 -1.32 3.70 4.57
N ASN A 44 -1.78 4.39 5.60
CA ASN A 44 -2.23 3.73 6.81
C ASN A 44 -3.63 3.14 6.60
N ALA A 45 -3.89 1.97 7.13
CA ALA A 45 -5.17 1.29 7.02
C ALA A 45 -5.56 0.65 8.36
N ASN A 46 -6.85 0.67 8.67
CA ASN A 46 -7.39 0.00 9.86
C ASN A 46 -8.44 -1.02 9.42
N ASN A 47 -8.55 -2.13 10.14
CA ASN A 47 -9.65 -3.06 9.90
C ASN A 47 -11.00 -2.38 10.17
N LYS A 48 -11.99 -2.58 9.29
CA LYS A 48 -13.36 -2.07 9.47
C LYS A 48 -14.01 -2.58 10.76
N SER A 49 -13.60 -3.75 11.24
CA SER A 49 -14.03 -4.34 12.52
C SER A 49 -13.53 -3.59 13.76
N GLY A 50 -12.58 -2.65 13.60
CA GLY A 50 -12.10 -1.76 14.66
C GLY A 50 -10.84 -2.23 15.40
N ALA A 51 -10.29 -3.41 15.07
CA ALA A 51 -9.08 -3.93 15.70
C ALA A 51 -7.97 -4.18 14.67
N GLY A 52 -6.79 -3.60 14.88
CA GLY A 52 -5.63 -3.78 14.02
C GLY A 52 -5.38 -2.58 13.09
N ALA A 53 -4.10 -2.25 12.95
CA ALA A 53 -3.60 -1.22 12.05
C ALA A 53 -2.58 -1.88 11.12
N ASN A 54 -2.61 -1.48 9.87
CA ASN A 54 -1.68 -1.89 8.83
C ASN A 54 -1.08 -0.62 8.21
N THR A 55 0.14 -0.73 7.71
CA THR A 55 0.75 0.30 6.88
C THR A 55 1.10 -0.33 5.53
N ILE A 56 0.64 0.29 4.46
CA ILE A 56 0.95 -0.13 3.10
C ILE A 56 1.93 0.89 2.51
N VAL A 57 3.02 0.40 1.94
CA VAL A 57 4.02 1.21 1.25
C VAL A 57 3.95 0.87 -0.22
N VAL A 58 3.82 1.87 -1.08
CA VAL A 58 3.85 1.71 -2.53
C VAL A 58 5.03 2.52 -3.06
N LYS A 59 6.03 1.82 -3.61
CA LYS A 59 7.21 2.44 -4.23
C LYS A 59 6.87 2.92 -5.63
N ASP A 60 7.61 3.91 -6.13
CA ASP A 60 7.40 4.52 -7.45
C ASP A 60 7.43 3.53 -8.62
N ASP A 61 8.12 2.41 -8.42
CA ASP A 61 8.25 1.36 -9.42
C ASP A 61 7.05 0.38 -9.44
N GLY A 62 6.09 0.48 -8.51
CA GLY A 62 4.96 -0.44 -8.39
C GLY A 62 5.16 -1.59 -7.39
N THR A 63 6.29 -1.63 -6.67
CA THR A 63 6.48 -2.57 -5.56
C THR A 63 5.62 -2.14 -4.37
N VAL A 64 4.85 -3.06 -3.82
CA VAL A 64 3.97 -2.84 -2.67
C VAL A 64 4.42 -3.68 -1.49
N GLN A 65 4.48 -3.07 -0.30
CA GLN A 65 4.77 -3.74 0.96
C GLN A 65 3.60 -3.56 1.93
N ILE A 66 3.16 -4.64 2.56
CA ILE A 66 2.14 -4.64 3.60
C ILE A 66 2.81 -4.90 4.94
N TRP A 67 2.59 -4.00 5.89
CA TRP A 67 3.16 -4.04 7.23
C TRP A 67 2.08 -4.18 8.29
N ASN A 68 2.33 -5.03 9.28
CA ASN A 68 1.53 -5.08 10.50
C ASN A 68 1.94 -3.92 11.42
N GLY A 69 0.99 -3.06 11.77
CA GLY A 69 1.25 -1.84 12.54
C GLY A 69 2.06 -0.79 11.77
N PRO A 70 2.57 0.26 12.45
CA PRO A 70 3.32 1.35 11.83
C PRO A 70 4.72 0.86 11.41
N LYS A 71 4.82 0.22 10.23
CA LYS A 71 6.05 -0.39 9.66
C LYS A 71 6.87 -1.20 10.68
N THR A 72 6.19 -1.95 11.57
CA THR A 72 6.86 -2.67 12.67
C THR A 72 7.37 -4.04 12.22
N SER A 73 6.54 -4.79 11.49
CA SER A 73 6.92 -6.04 10.83
C SER A 73 6.30 -6.12 9.44
N MET A 74 7.12 -6.43 8.44
CA MET A 74 6.65 -6.63 7.07
C MET A 74 5.98 -8.00 6.99
N ASP A 75 4.74 -8.00 6.53
CA ASP A 75 3.91 -9.20 6.36
C ASP A 75 4.05 -9.74 4.93
N HIS A 76 4.06 -8.84 3.95
CA HIS A 76 4.06 -9.19 2.54
C HIS A 76 4.75 -8.13 1.68
N GLU A 77 5.37 -8.56 0.58
CA GLU A 77 5.92 -7.70 -0.47
C GLU A 77 5.62 -8.33 -1.83
N THR A 78 5.12 -7.54 -2.76
CA THR A 78 4.77 -7.99 -4.13
C THR A 78 5.00 -6.87 -5.14
N LYS A 79 5.09 -7.23 -6.42
CA LYS A 79 5.21 -6.29 -7.53
C LYS A 79 3.88 -6.26 -8.28
N ILE A 80 3.23 -5.11 -8.32
CA ILE A 80 1.98 -4.92 -9.06
C ILE A 80 2.28 -4.20 -10.37
N GLU A 81 1.68 -4.71 -11.45
CA GLU A 81 1.69 -4.09 -12.78
C GLU A 81 0.22 -3.84 -13.18
N LEU A 82 -0.14 -2.57 -13.42
CA LEU A 82 -1.49 -2.12 -13.79
C LEU A 82 -1.56 -1.64 -15.24
#